data_AF-A0A2E0SH72-F1
#
_entry.id   AF-A0A2E0SH72-F1
#
_cell.length_a   1.000
_cell.length_b   1.000
_cell.length_c   1.000
_cell.angle_alpha   90.00
_cell.angle_beta   90.00
_cell.angle_gamma   90.00
#
_symmetry.space_group_name_H-M   'P 1'
#
loop_
_entity.id
_entity.type
_entity.pdbx_description
1 polymer ?
#
loop_
_entity_poly.entity_id
_entity_poly.type
_entity_poly.pdbx_seq_one_letter_code
_entity_poly.pdbx_strand_id
1 'polypeptide(L)'
;KRERDRINAEIESLESGETVSTHTPTAIRERFSDVLSDLNSLQGDFRAVEETFKQITLEVQKQQARSFDPRGNILGYALETEDRLKQGDQGISFDAFVHLLLSQSQQEELEKLITRLDDMNELVQQDEGKERLRGMIHHLSREASKVMQTLRRLNATLKKLLSTRVSKTRMRIATVLNDIIEAAQNQAEQPPETGLELFVELDLNNAMSRTFWQGPIEFDELELSDANPDESERQQAFQHLAAMQRLDWEMMRKNIDSFVDVKDETTLPDLIEHCGLQNGSIEVLGYIQLAHDDGHEVDESVTELVRIPTRHGLQEFDIPRVVFLSRKIRSMKLMLNNGEGSHE
;
A
#
# COMPACT_ATOMS: atom_id res chain seq x y z
N LYS A 1 -34.18 46.29 -22.69
CA LYS A 1 -34.20 45.85 -24.11
C LYS A 1 -32.77 45.63 -24.59
N ARG A 2 -31.93 46.67 -24.63
CA ARG A 2 -30.49 46.57 -24.96
C ARG A 2 -29.71 45.47 -24.22
N GLU A 3 -29.94 45.29 -22.91
CA GLU A 3 -29.27 44.23 -22.14
C GLU A 3 -29.73 42.82 -22.52
N ARG A 4 -31.02 42.67 -22.87
CA ARG A 4 -31.58 41.39 -23.33
C ARG A 4 -31.08 41.03 -24.74
N ASP A 5 -30.93 42.05 -25.59
CA ASP A 5 -30.44 41.87 -26.95
C ASP A 5 -28.93 41.51 -26.93
N ARG A 6 -28.17 42.05 -25.97
CA ARG A 6 -26.76 41.68 -25.73
C ARG A 6 -26.61 40.24 -25.23
N ILE A 7 -27.42 39.85 -24.24
CA ILE A 7 -27.40 38.49 -23.68
C ILE A 7 -27.84 37.46 -24.73
N ASN A 8 -28.84 37.76 -25.56
CA ASN A 8 -29.27 36.86 -26.63
C ASN A 8 -28.20 36.68 -27.71
N ALA A 9 -27.47 37.74 -28.07
CA ALA A 9 -26.36 37.65 -29.02
C ALA A 9 -25.17 36.85 -28.46
N GLU A 10 -24.93 36.94 -27.15
CA GLU A 10 -23.91 36.15 -26.45
C GLU A 10 -24.29 34.66 -26.39
N ILE A 11 -25.58 34.34 -26.21
CA ILE A 11 -26.11 32.97 -26.24
C ILE A 11 -26.02 32.39 -27.66
N GLU A 12 -26.40 33.13 -28.70
CA GLU A 12 -26.31 32.66 -30.09
C GLU A 12 -24.84 32.42 -30.52
N SER A 13 -23.89 33.23 -30.04
CA SER A 13 -22.45 33.03 -30.29
C SER A 13 -21.92 31.76 -29.60
N LEU A 14 -22.34 31.49 -28.35
CA LEU A 14 -22.01 30.26 -27.62
C LEU A 14 -22.61 29.00 -28.27
N GLU A 15 -23.84 29.06 -28.78
CA GLU A 15 -24.50 27.95 -29.47
C GLU A 15 -23.87 27.64 -30.83
N SER A 16 -23.21 28.63 -31.46
CA SER A 16 -22.54 28.49 -32.76
C SER A 16 -21.15 27.82 -32.69
N GLY A 17 -20.68 27.46 -31.49
CA GLY A 17 -19.40 26.77 -31.30
C GLY A 17 -18.17 27.68 -31.37
N GLU A 18 -18.36 28.99 -31.37
CA GLU A 18 -17.28 29.96 -31.22
C GLU A 18 -16.88 29.97 -29.74
N THR A 19 -15.64 29.57 -29.43
CA THR A 19 -15.11 29.53 -28.07
C THR A 19 -15.04 30.94 -27.51
N VAL A 20 -16.15 31.42 -26.92
CA VAL A 20 -16.15 32.66 -26.17
C VAL A 20 -15.16 32.44 -25.03
N SER A 21 -14.01 33.09 -25.12
CA SER A 21 -13.04 33.10 -24.03
C SER A 21 -13.70 33.78 -22.84
N THR A 22 -14.25 32.98 -21.91
CA THR A 22 -15.01 33.42 -20.73
C THR A 22 -14.19 34.32 -19.81
N HIS A 23 -12.86 34.35 -19.99
CA HIS A 23 -11.94 35.13 -19.19
C HIS A 23 -11.06 36.02 -20.06
N THR A 24 -10.96 37.29 -19.67
CA THR A 24 -10.00 38.20 -20.30
C THR A 24 -8.56 37.72 -20.00
N PRO A 25 -7.57 38.00 -20.87
CA PRO A 25 -6.17 37.66 -20.59
C PRO A 25 -5.63 38.21 -19.26
N THR A 26 -6.20 39.32 -18.78
CA THR A 26 -5.89 39.87 -17.45
C THR A 26 -6.47 39.01 -16.32
N ALA A 27 -7.71 38.53 -16.45
CA ALA A 27 -8.33 37.65 -15.46
C ALA A 27 -7.61 36.28 -15.37
N ILE A 28 -7.08 35.76 -16.48
CA ILE A 28 -6.28 34.53 -16.49
C ILE A 28 -4.98 34.72 -15.71
N ARG A 29 -4.28 35.85 -15.92
CA ARG A 29 -3.05 36.18 -15.18
C ARG A 29 -3.28 36.39 -13.69
N GLU A 30 -4.39 37.03 -13.31
CA GLU A 30 -4.78 37.22 -11.92
C GLU A 30 -5.01 35.87 -11.23
N ARG A 31 -5.83 35.00 -11.81
CA ARG A 31 -6.08 33.64 -11.28
C ARG A 31 -4.81 32.81 -11.18
N PHE A 32 -3.90 32.93 -12.14
CA PHE A 32 -2.61 32.25 -12.07
C PHE A 32 -1.77 32.75 -10.89
N SER A 33 -1.78 34.06 -10.63
CA SER A 33 -1.13 34.65 -9.46
C SER A 33 -1.79 34.19 -8.15
N ASP A 34 -3.12 34.05 -8.11
CA ASP A 34 -3.85 33.54 -6.94
C ASP A 34 -3.42 32.11 -6.62
N VAL A 35 -3.34 31.22 -7.63
CA VAL A 35 -2.86 29.84 -7.46
C VAL A 35 -1.44 29.81 -6.90
N LEU A 36 -0.54 30.69 -7.37
CA LEU A 36 0.81 30.79 -6.82
C LEU A 36 0.81 31.28 -5.36
N SER A 37 -0.12 32.16 -4.99
CA SER A 37 -0.29 32.60 -3.60
C SER A 37 -0.79 31.45 -2.72
N ASP A 38 -1.80 30.72 -3.18
CA ASP A 38 -2.39 29.58 -2.46
C ASP A 38 -1.35 28.48 -2.20
N LEU A 39 -0.54 28.15 -3.20
CA LEU A 39 0.53 27.17 -3.04
C LEU A 39 1.61 27.63 -2.04
N ASN A 40 1.87 28.94 -1.93
CA ASN A 40 2.80 29.47 -0.92
C ASN A 40 2.18 29.37 0.48
N SER A 41 0.89 29.69 0.62
CA SER A 41 0.17 29.51 1.88
C SER A 41 0.20 28.06 2.33
N LEU A 42 -0.05 27.13 1.40
CA LEU A 42 -0.08 25.69 1.67
C LEU A 42 1.26 25.17 2.20
N GLN A 43 2.39 25.67 1.69
CA GLN A 43 3.71 25.36 2.25
C GLN A 43 3.87 25.82 3.71
N GLY A 44 3.34 27.01 4.03
CA GLY A 44 3.29 27.53 5.40
C GLY A 44 2.45 26.65 6.31
N ASP A 45 1.28 26.22 5.84
CA ASP A 45 0.39 25.34 6.57
C ASP A 45 1.05 23.99 6.90
N PHE A 46 1.79 23.41 5.95
CA PHE A 46 2.48 22.13 6.20
C PHE A 46 3.57 22.26 7.26
N ARG A 47 4.28 23.40 7.29
CA ARG A 47 5.25 23.68 8.36
C ARG A 47 4.59 23.85 9.72
N ALA A 48 3.41 24.48 9.76
CA ALA A 48 2.64 24.59 10.99
C ALA A 48 2.16 23.22 11.50
N VAL A 49 1.72 22.35 10.60
CA VAL A 49 1.37 20.95 10.90
C VAL A 49 2.59 20.18 11.41
N GLU A 50 3.75 20.33 10.75
CA GLU A 50 5.02 19.69 11.18
C GLU A 50 5.41 20.10 12.60
N GLU A 51 5.37 21.40 12.90
CA GLU A 51 5.72 21.94 14.20
C GLU A 51 4.76 21.46 15.28
N THR A 52 3.46 21.39 14.97
CA THR A 52 2.46 20.81 15.87
C THR A 52 2.81 19.36 16.23
N PHE A 53 3.12 18.51 15.25
CA PHE A 53 3.52 17.12 15.53
C PHE A 53 4.83 17.00 16.32
N LYS A 54 5.80 17.90 16.07
CA LYS A 54 7.04 17.97 16.86
C LYS A 54 6.75 18.33 18.32
N GLN A 55 5.88 19.31 18.55
CA GLN A 55 5.47 19.71 19.89
C GLN A 55 4.77 18.58 20.64
N ILE A 56 3.81 17.90 20.00
CA ILE A 56 3.15 16.72 20.59
C ILE A 56 4.19 15.66 20.96
N THR A 57 5.13 15.36 20.06
CA THR A 57 6.19 14.38 20.31
C THR A 57 7.03 14.75 21.53
N LEU A 58 7.44 16.01 21.65
CA LEU A 58 8.23 16.50 22.78
C LEU A 58 7.45 16.44 24.10
N GLU A 59 6.18 16.84 24.10
CA GLU A 59 5.34 16.79 25.29
C GLU A 59 5.09 15.36 25.76
N VAL A 60 4.82 14.43 24.83
CA VAL A 60 4.70 12.99 25.13
C VAL A 60 5.98 12.46 25.78
N GLN A 61 7.16 12.83 25.26
CA GLN A 61 8.45 12.43 25.84
C GLN A 61 8.69 13.04 27.23
N LYS A 62 8.35 14.32 27.43
CA LYS A 62 8.46 14.98 28.74
C LYS A 62 7.55 14.31 29.78
N GLN A 63 6.29 14.04 29.42
CA GLN A 63 5.34 13.37 30.30
C GLN A 63 5.79 11.94 30.63
N GLN A 64 6.36 11.22 29.65
CA GLN A 64 6.97 9.91 29.88
C GLN A 64 8.08 9.95 30.93
N ALA A 65 8.96 10.96 30.86
CA ALA A 65 10.08 11.11 31.80
C ALA A 65 9.60 11.46 33.22
N ARG A 66 8.57 12.31 33.35
CA ARG A 66 8.07 12.81 34.64
C ARG A 66 7.33 11.78 35.49
N SER A 67 7.00 10.59 34.96
CA SER A 67 6.55 9.38 35.68
C SER A 67 5.33 9.48 36.63
N PHE A 68 4.67 10.64 36.77
CA PHE A 68 3.55 10.83 37.70
C PHE A 68 2.15 10.68 37.06
N ASP A 69 2.01 10.92 35.75
CA ASP A 69 0.71 10.83 35.10
C ASP A 69 0.38 9.40 34.64
N PRO A 70 -0.91 8.98 34.71
CA PRO A 70 -1.36 7.76 34.07
C PRO A 70 -0.99 7.81 32.58
N ARG A 71 -0.25 6.82 32.10
CA ARG A 71 0.18 6.77 30.68
C ARG A 71 -0.99 6.76 29.68
N GLY A 72 -2.20 6.39 30.13
CA GLY A 72 -3.44 6.54 29.36
C GLY A 72 -3.81 7.99 29.08
N ASN A 73 -3.53 8.91 30.01
CA ASN A 73 -3.74 10.34 29.81
C ASN A 73 -2.76 10.91 28.77
N ILE A 74 -1.50 10.45 28.80
CA ILE A 74 -0.48 10.83 27.81
C ILE A 74 -0.91 10.39 26.40
N LEU A 75 -1.41 9.16 26.27
CA LEU A 75 -1.91 8.63 25.00
C LEU A 75 -3.17 9.38 24.55
N GLY A 76 -4.12 9.62 25.47
CA GLY A 76 -5.34 10.36 25.19
C GLY A 76 -5.05 11.77 24.69
N TYR A 77 -4.16 12.50 25.36
CA TYR A 77 -3.70 13.83 24.95
C TYR A 77 -3.09 13.83 23.53
N ALA A 78 -2.23 12.84 23.23
CA ALA A 78 -1.59 12.75 21.92
C ALA A 78 -2.60 12.48 20.80
N LEU A 79 -3.53 11.54 21.01
CA LEU A 79 -4.57 11.19 20.05
C LEU A 79 -5.57 12.34 19.86
N GLU A 80 -6.01 12.98 20.93
CA GLU A 80 -6.92 14.13 20.85
C GLU A 80 -6.29 15.31 20.11
N THR A 81 -4.99 15.56 20.33
CA THR A 81 -4.29 16.65 19.63
C THR A 81 -4.06 16.30 18.15
N GLU A 82 -3.79 15.03 17.83
CA GLU A 82 -3.72 14.55 16.44
C GLU A 82 -5.07 14.70 15.73
N ASP A 83 -6.17 14.28 16.37
CA ASP A 83 -7.51 14.36 15.79
C ASP A 83 -7.93 15.81 15.57
N ARG A 84 -7.64 16.71 16.52
CA ARG A 84 -7.88 18.15 16.36
C ARG A 84 -7.08 18.75 15.21
N LEU A 85 -5.83 18.29 15.00
CA LEU A 85 -5.02 18.76 13.89
C LEU A 85 -5.60 18.29 12.55
N LYS A 86 -6.03 17.03 12.46
CA LYS A 86 -6.66 16.47 11.26
C LYS A 86 -7.98 17.15 10.91
N GLN A 87 -8.77 17.56 11.90
CA GLN A 87 -10.04 18.27 11.71
C GLN A 87 -9.86 19.75 11.36
N GLY A 88 -8.69 20.33 11.59
CA GLY A 88 -8.40 21.72 11.23
C GLY A 88 -8.11 21.90 9.74
N ASP A 89 -8.31 23.11 9.23
CA ASP A 89 -8.13 23.46 7.81
C ASP A 89 -6.75 23.07 7.27
N GLN A 90 -5.71 23.21 8.10
CA GLN A 90 -4.32 22.86 7.74
C GLN A 90 -4.13 21.35 7.60
N GLY A 91 -4.75 20.56 8.49
CA GLY A 91 -4.69 19.11 8.44
C GLY A 91 -5.48 18.53 7.27
N ILE A 92 -6.66 19.09 6.98
CA ILE A 92 -7.48 18.72 5.81
C ILE A 92 -6.70 18.97 4.52
N SER A 93 -6.07 20.14 4.40
CA SER A 93 -5.27 20.50 3.22
C SER A 93 -4.04 19.60 3.06
N PHE A 94 -3.39 19.22 4.17
CA PHE A 94 -2.30 18.26 4.16
C PHE A 94 -2.76 16.87 3.73
N ASP A 95 -3.87 16.37 4.28
CA ASP A 95 -4.40 15.04 3.96
C ASP A 95 -4.81 14.93 2.48
N ALA A 96 -5.49 15.95 1.95
CA ALA A 96 -5.84 16.03 0.54
C ALA A 96 -4.60 16.02 -0.38
N PHE A 97 -3.54 16.72 0.02
CA PHE A 97 -2.28 16.70 -0.73
C PHE A 97 -1.55 15.35 -0.64
N VAL A 98 -1.58 14.69 0.51
CA VAL A 98 -1.03 13.33 0.64
C VAL A 98 -1.82 12.35 -0.23
N HIS A 99 -3.15 12.47 -0.28
CA HIS A 99 -3.98 11.68 -1.19
C HIS A 99 -3.59 11.89 -2.66
N LEU A 100 -3.36 13.14 -3.07
CA LEU A 100 -2.82 13.49 -4.38
C LEU A 100 -1.45 12.83 -4.64
N LEU A 101 -0.56 12.80 -3.65
CA LEU A 101 0.75 12.14 -3.76
C LEU A 101 0.68 10.60 -3.79
N LEU A 102 -0.42 9.99 -3.35
CA LEU A 102 -0.59 8.55 -3.39
C LEU A 102 -1.37 8.08 -4.63
N SER A 103 -2.10 8.98 -5.28
CA SER A 103 -2.92 8.67 -6.45
C SER A 103 -2.17 8.97 -7.76
N GLN A 104 -1.78 7.91 -8.47
CA GLN A 104 -1.13 8.01 -9.79
C GLN A 104 -1.99 8.80 -10.79
N SER A 105 -3.30 8.55 -10.82
CA SER A 105 -4.22 9.24 -11.73
C SER A 105 -4.28 10.75 -11.47
N GLN A 106 -4.28 11.18 -10.19
CA GLN A 106 -4.32 12.60 -9.84
C GLN A 106 -2.99 13.30 -10.15
N GLN A 107 -1.87 12.59 -10.04
CA GLN A 107 -0.56 13.11 -10.46
C GLN A 107 -0.49 13.34 -11.97
N GLU A 108 -0.94 12.36 -12.76
CA GLU A 108 -0.99 12.49 -14.22
C GLU A 108 -1.93 13.61 -14.66
N GLU A 109 -3.04 13.82 -13.96
CA GLU A 109 -3.94 14.94 -14.21
C GLU A 109 -3.28 16.28 -13.91
N LEU A 110 -2.58 16.39 -12.77
CA LEU A 110 -1.82 17.59 -12.41
C LEU A 110 -0.74 17.91 -13.44
N GLU A 111 0.02 16.91 -13.90
CA GLU A 111 1.02 17.10 -14.95
C GLU A 111 0.40 17.59 -16.26
N LYS A 112 -0.72 16.99 -16.70
CA LYS A 112 -1.46 17.44 -17.89
C LYS A 112 -1.94 18.89 -17.75
N LEU A 113 -2.40 19.30 -16.56
CA LEU A 113 -2.80 20.68 -16.30
C LEU A 113 -1.61 21.64 -16.38
N ILE A 114 -0.46 21.27 -15.84
CA ILE A 114 0.77 22.08 -15.92
C ILE A 114 1.21 22.22 -17.38
N THR A 115 1.20 21.15 -18.17
CA THR A 115 1.53 21.21 -19.60
C THR A 115 0.55 22.11 -20.36
N ARG A 116 -0.76 22.05 -20.05
CA ARG A 116 -1.74 22.96 -20.67
C ARG A 116 -1.50 24.44 -20.32
N LEU A 117 -0.95 24.74 -19.14
CA LEU A 117 -0.56 26.11 -18.79
C LEU A 117 0.63 26.60 -19.62
N ASP A 118 1.50 25.70 -20.09
CA ASP A 118 2.59 26.06 -21.00
C ASP A 118 2.05 26.56 -22.34
N ASP A 119 1.01 25.92 -22.86
CA ASP A 119 0.40 26.20 -24.17
C ASP A 119 -0.50 27.46 -24.19
N MET A 120 -0.79 28.08 -23.05
CA MET A 120 -1.62 29.28 -22.98
C MET A 120 -0.88 30.54 -23.44
N ASN A 121 -1.34 31.12 -24.56
CA ASN A 121 -0.78 32.33 -25.17
C ASN A 121 -0.80 33.56 -24.22
N GLU A 122 -1.78 33.63 -23.33
CA GLU A 122 -1.97 34.70 -22.35
C GLU A 122 -0.91 34.67 -21.23
N LEU A 123 -0.25 33.53 -21.03
CA LEU A 123 0.77 33.29 -20.00
C LEU A 123 2.20 33.22 -20.57
N VAL A 124 2.40 33.52 -21.86
CA VAL A 124 3.72 33.50 -22.51
C VAL A 124 4.72 34.47 -21.87
N GLN A 125 4.25 35.55 -21.23
CA GLN A 125 5.11 36.49 -20.50
C GLN A 125 5.33 36.11 -19.02
N GLN A 126 4.88 34.93 -18.59
CA GLN A 126 4.92 34.45 -17.20
C GLN A 126 5.81 33.21 -17.02
N ASP A 127 6.86 33.08 -17.82
CA ASP A 127 7.78 31.93 -17.75
C ASP A 127 8.40 31.74 -16.36
N GLU A 128 8.79 32.84 -15.70
CA GLU A 128 9.29 32.80 -14.30
C GLU A 128 8.23 32.25 -13.33
N GLY A 129 6.96 32.58 -13.56
CA GLY A 129 5.84 32.09 -12.75
C GLY A 129 5.58 30.60 -12.96
N LYS A 130 5.67 30.12 -14.21
CA LYS A 130 5.54 28.70 -14.57
C LYS A 130 6.68 27.87 -13.97
N GLU A 131 7.91 28.36 -14.03
CA GLU A 131 9.06 27.70 -13.42
C GLU A 131 8.96 27.69 -11.89
N ARG A 132 8.51 28.80 -11.29
CA ARG A 132 8.21 28.87 -9.86
C ARG A 132 7.13 27.86 -9.45
N LEU A 133 6.06 27.72 -10.22
CA LEU A 133 4.99 26.73 -9.96
C LEU A 133 5.55 25.31 -9.85
N ARG A 134 6.35 24.88 -10.84
CA ARG A 134 6.98 23.55 -10.83
C ARG A 134 7.89 23.36 -9.62
N GLY A 135 8.71 24.36 -9.32
CA GLY A 135 9.56 24.36 -8.13
C GLY A 135 8.76 24.24 -6.82
N MET A 136 7.63 24.95 -6.73
CA MET A 136 6.77 24.94 -5.55
C MET A 136 6.12 23.58 -5.30
N ILE A 137 5.74 22.83 -6.33
CA ILE A 137 5.20 21.47 -6.20
C ILE A 137 6.26 20.52 -5.63
N HIS A 138 7.50 20.59 -6.15
CA HIS A 138 8.61 19.82 -5.59
C HIS A 138 8.91 20.19 -4.14
N HIS A 139 8.90 21.48 -3.82
CA HIS A 139 9.07 21.94 -2.44
C HIS A 139 7.95 21.44 -1.53
N LEU A 140 6.71 21.47 -1.99
CA LEU A 140 5.55 21.01 -1.25
C LEU A 140 5.62 19.50 -0.94
N SER A 141 6.04 18.69 -1.92
CA SER A 141 6.30 17.25 -1.72
C SER A 141 7.39 17.00 -0.66
N ARG A 142 8.45 17.81 -0.66
CA ARG A 142 9.52 17.72 0.36
C ARG A 142 9.03 18.12 1.75
N GLU A 143 8.24 19.18 1.88
CA GLU A 143 7.67 19.57 3.18
C GLU A 143 6.68 18.50 3.68
N ALA A 144 5.85 17.94 2.80
CA ALA A 144 4.94 16.85 3.16
C ALA A 144 5.68 15.60 3.66
N SER A 145 6.80 15.26 3.03
CA SER A 145 7.69 14.18 3.47
C SER A 145 8.23 14.39 4.89
N LYS A 146 8.55 15.65 5.26
CA LYS A 146 8.99 15.98 6.63
C LYS A 146 7.89 15.78 7.65
N VAL A 147 6.67 16.24 7.35
CA VAL A 147 5.48 16.02 8.20
C VAL A 147 5.23 14.53 8.39
N MET A 148 5.33 13.74 7.32
CA MET A 148 5.17 12.29 7.40
C MET A 148 6.25 11.64 8.28
N GLN A 149 7.48 12.14 8.21
CA GLN A 149 8.59 11.66 9.05
C GLN A 149 8.37 11.98 10.54
N THR A 150 7.88 13.18 10.87
CA THR A 150 7.56 13.55 12.26
C THR A 150 6.38 12.74 12.80
N LEU A 151 5.36 12.51 11.99
CA LEU A 151 4.23 11.63 12.34
C LEU A 151 4.68 10.18 12.62
N ARG A 152 5.59 9.63 11.80
CA ARG A 152 6.19 8.30 12.05
C ARG A 152 6.93 8.25 13.39
N ARG A 153 7.67 9.30 13.75
CA ARG A 153 8.39 9.41 15.03
C ARG A 153 7.42 9.49 16.23
N LEU A 154 6.34 10.23 16.10
CA LEU A 154 5.27 10.28 17.11
C LEU A 154 4.69 8.88 17.32
N ASN A 155 4.27 8.21 16.24
CA ASN A 155 3.72 6.86 16.28
C ASN A 155 4.68 5.83 16.90
N ALA A 156 5.98 5.89 16.57
CA ALA A 156 6.98 5.03 17.18
C ALA A 156 7.11 5.28 18.70
N THR A 157 7.03 6.54 19.12
CA THR A 157 7.08 6.93 20.55
C THR A 157 5.86 6.40 21.30
N LEU A 158 4.65 6.52 20.72
CA LEU A 158 3.42 5.97 21.28
C LEU A 158 3.46 4.44 21.36
N LYS A 159 3.94 3.76 20.31
CA LYS A 159 4.15 2.29 20.33
C LYS A 159 5.12 1.87 21.43
N LYS A 160 6.23 2.60 21.62
CA LYS A 160 7.19 2.34 22.70
C LYS A 160 6.58 2.53 24.09
N LEU A 161 5.74 3.55 24.26
CA LEU A 161 4.99 3.76 25.51
C LEU A 161 4.10 2.57 25.86
N LEU A 162 3.43 1.99 24.85
CA LEU A 162 2.57 0.81 25.00
C LEU A 162 3.37 -0.49 25.24
N SER A 163 4.45 -0.72 24.48
CA SER A 163 5.24 -1.96 24.59
C SER A 163 5.88 -2.13 25.98
N THR A 164 6.27 -1.03 26.63
CA THR A 164 6.81 -1.06 27.99
C THR A 164 5.82 -1.63 29.03
N ARG A 165 4.50 -1.51 28.78
CA ARG A 165 3.43 -2.07 29.63
C ARG A 165 3.46 -3.60 29.63
N VAL A 166 3.66 -4.21 28.47
CA VAL A 166 3.63 -5.68 28.30
C VAL A 166 4.74 -6.33 29.12
N SER A 167 5.95 -5.77 29.11
CA SER A 167 7.08 -6.35 29.84
C SER A 167 6.92 -6.26 31.36
N LYS A 168 6.50 -5.10 31.91
CA LYS A 168 6.29 -4.94 33.37
C LYS A 168 5.10 -5.74 33.89
N THR A 169 3.99 -5.79 33.15
CA THR A 169 2.84 -6.61 33.54
C THR A 169 3.18 -8.08 33.51
N ARG A 170 3.91 -8.56 32.49
CA ARG A 170 4.42 -9.93 32.45
C ARG A 170 5.35 -10.24 33.62
N MET A 171 6.29 -9.33 33.95
CA MET A 171 7.14 -9.49 35.14
C MET A 171 6.33 -9.56 36.42
N ARG A 172 5.35 -8.68 36.63
CA ARG A 172 4.51 -8.70 37.84
C ARG A 172 3.65 -9.95 37.94
N ILE A 173 3.08 -10.43 36.84
CA ILE A 173 2.35 -11.70 36.81
C ILE A 173 3.29 -12.86 37.17
N ALA A 174 4.51 -12.88 36.61
CA ALA A 174 5.51 -13.89 36.94
C ALA A 174 5.93 -13.85 38.42
N THR A 175 6.12 -12.66 39.00
CA THR A 175 6.39 -12.51 40.44
C THR A 175 5.23 -13.03 41.29
N VAL A 176 4.00 -12.59 41.01
CA VAL A 176 2.81 -13.04 41.77
C VAL A 176 2.60 -14.55 41.64
N LEU A 177 2.84 -15.14 40.46
CA LEU A 177 2.79 -16.59 40.28
C LEU A 177 3.85 -17.30 41.12
N ASN A 178 5.09 -16.80 41.14
CA ASN A 178 6.14 -17.36 41.98
C ASN A 178 5.80 -17.23 43.48
N ASP A 179 5.26 -16.08 43.92
CA ASP A 179 4.83 -15.88 45.30
C ASP A 179 3.71 -16.88 45.70
N ILE A 180 2.76 -17.15 44.79
CA ILE A 180 1.69 -18.14 45.00
C ILE A 180 2.26 -19.56 45.07
N ILE A 181 3.19 -19.91 44.17
CA ILE A 181 3.84 -21.23 44.17
C ILE A 181 4.63 -21.45 45.46
N GLU A 182 5.38 -20.43 45.91
CA GLU A 182 6.14 -20.47 47.16
C GLU A 182 5.21 -20.61 48.37
N ALA A 183 4.12 -19.84 48.42
CA ALA A 183 3.11 -19.96 49.47
C ALA A 183 2.45 -21.36 49.49
N ALA A 184 2.14 -21.92 48.33
CA ALA A 184 1.57 -23.26 48.21
C ALA A 184 2.55 -24.37 48.64
N GLN A 185 3.84 -24.25 48.29
CA GLN A 185 4.87 -25.19 48.73
C GLN A 185 5.07 -25.16 50.25
N ASN A 186 5.19 -23.96 50.84
CA ASN A 186 5.31 -23.80 52.29
C ASN A 186 4.11 -24.40 53.05
N GLN A 187 2.90 -24.30 52.48
CA GLN A 187 1.70 -24.87 53.07
C GLN A 187 1.57 -26.40 52.87
N ALA A 188 2.18 -26.96 51.82
CA ALA A 188 2.29 -28.41 51.65
C ALA A 188 3.25 -29.05 52.68
N GLU A 189 4.29 -28.33 53.11
CA GLU A 189 5.22 -28.79 54.15
C GLU A 189 4.64 -28.73 55.57
N GLN A 190 3.63 -27.88 55.81
CA GLN A 190 2.92 -27.77 57.09
C GLN A 190 1.40 -27.94 56.90
N PRO A 191 0.91 -29.17 56.70
CA PRO A 191 -0.51 -29.42 56.55
C PRO A 191 -1.25 -29.04 57.85
N PRO A 192 -2.34 -28.24 57.79
CA PRO A 192 -3.14 -27.92 58.98
C PRO A 192 -3.84 -29.18 59.52
N GLU A 193 -3.91 -29.33 60.85
CA GLU A 193 -4.50 -30.49 61.55
C GLU A 193 -6.01 -30.69 61.27
N THR A 194 -6.69 -29.71 60.68
CA THR A 194 -8.12 -29.79 60.33
C THR A 194 -8.28 -29.92 58.82
N GLY A 195 -8.53 -31.14 58.37
CA GLY A 195 -8.74 -31.48 56.96
C GLY A 195 -10.22 -31.69 56.64
N LEU A 196 -10.68 -31.10 55.54
CA LEU A 196 -11.95 -31.41 54.90
C LEU A 196 -11.61 -32.29 53.69
N GLU A 197 -11.95 -33.58 53.73
CA GLU A 197 -11.84 -34.46 52.56
C GLU A 197 -12.96 -34.10 51.57
N LEU A 198 -12.64 -33.20 50.65
CA LEU A 198 -13.49 -32.86 49.52
C LEU A 198 -13.10 -33.76 48.35
N PHE A 199 -13.92 -34.78 48.11
CA PHE A 199 -13.95 -35.47 46.82
C PHE A 199 -14.56 -34.53 45.79
N VAL A 200 -13.72 -33.69 45.20
CA VAL A 200 -14.10 -32.92 44.02
C VAL A 200 -13.54 -33.70 42.83
N GLU A 201 -14.42 -34.22 41.97
CA GLU A 201 -14.06 -34.49 40.58
C GLU A 201 -13.76 -33.13 39.94
N LEU A 202 -12.53 -32.65 40.16
CA LEU A 202 -12.01 -31.56 39.38
C LEU A 202 -11.78 -32.13 37.99
N ASP A 203 -12.60 -31.73 37.03
CA ASP A 203 -12.24 -31.73 35.62
C ASP A 203 -11.06 -30.77 35.45
N LEU A 204 -9.87 -31.23 35.86
CA LEU A 204 -8.60 -30.61 35.59
C LEU A 204 -8.34 -30.78 34.10
N ASN A 205 -8.96 -29.93 33.29
CA ASN A 205 -8.56 -29.74 31.92
C ASN A 205 -7.13 -29.18 31.95
N ASN A 206 -6.16 -30.08 31.83
CA ASN A 206 -4.76 -29.74 31.82
C ASN A 206 -4.50 -28.88 30.59
N ALA A 207 -4.26 -27.58 30.74
CA ALA A 207 -3.83 -26.72 29.63
C ALA A 207 -2.48 -27.17 29.02
N MET A 208 -1.78 -28.11 29.66
CA MET A 208 -0.60 -28.80 29.13
C MET A 208 -0.87 -30.23 28.63
N SER A 209 -2.12 -30.71 28.55
CA SER A 209 -2.44 -31.88 27.72
C SER A 209 -2.32 -31.44 26.25
N ARG A 210 -1.07 -31.29 25.82
CA ARG A 210 -0.74 -31.19 24.41
C ARG A 210 -1.33 -32.44 23.76
N THR A 211 -2.16 -32.24 22.73
CA THR A 211 -2.26 -33.22 21.66
C THR A 211 -0.84 -33.69 21.35
N PHE A 212 -0.62 -35.01 21.23
CA PHE A 212 0.68 -35.56 20.79
C PHE A 212 1.23 -34.63 19.71
N TRP A 213 2.45 -34.14 19.93
CA TRP A 213 3.09 -33.17 19.05
C TRP A 213 2.90 -33.61 17.61
N GLN A 214 1.99 -32.93 16.91
CA GLN A 214 1.98 -32.92 15.47
C GLN A 214 3.07 -31.92 15.14
N GLY A 215 4.10 -32.38 14.44
CA GLY A 215 5.13 -31.47 13.94
C GLY A 215 4.45 -30.30 13.26
N PRO A 216 4.98 -29.07 13.42
CA PRO A 216 4.53 -27.97 12.58
C PRO A 216 4.52 -28.47 11.13
N ILE A 217 3.50 -28.10 10.36
CA ILE A 217 3.59 -28.22 8.91
C ILE A 217 4.88 -27.46 8.57
N GLU A 218 5.90 -28.19 8.11
CA GLU A 218 7.10 -27.58 7.56
C GLU A 218 6.64 -26.89 6.28
N PHE A 219 6.28 -25.62 6.42
CA PHE A 219 6.42 -24.71 5.31
C PHE A 219 7.92 -24.65 5.06
N ASP A 220 8.37 -24.96 3.84
CA ASP A 220 9.73 -24.62 3.43
C ASP A 220 9.95 -23.15 3.84
N GLU A 221 10.88 -22.94 4.77
CA GLU A 221 11.31 -21.61 5.15
C GLU A 221 11.82 -20.96 3.86
N LEU A 222 10.99 -20.13 3.23
CA LEU A 222 11.53 -19.01 2.49
C LEU A 222 12.24 -18.18 3.55
N GLU A 223 13.54 -18.41 3.69
CA GLU A 223 14.45 -17.49 4.35
C GLU A 223 14.40 -16.17 3.57
N LEU A 224 13.37 -15.36 3.83
CA LEU A 224 13.43 -13.93 3.62
C LEU A 224 14.40 -13.42 4.68
N SER A 225 15.68 -13.57 4.37
CA SER A 225 16.74 -12.92 5.12
C SER A 225 16.39 -11.43 5.17
N ASP A 226 16.15 -10.92 6.38
CA ASP A 226 16.25 -9.48 6.72
C ASP A 226 17.73 -9.04 6.58
N ALA A 227 18.37 -9.38 5.46
CA ALA A 227 19.63 -8.82 5.05
C ALA A 227 19.34 -7.35 4.77
N ASN A 228 19.83 -6.48 5.65
CA ASN A 228 19.93 -5.06 5.41
C ASN A 228 21.14 -4.89 4.47
N PRO A 229 20.98 -4.99 3.14
CA PRO A 229 22.11 -5.19 2.25
C PRO A 229 22.90 -3.89 2.22
N ASP A 230 24.22 -4.00 2.22
CA ASP A 230 25.08 -2.83 2.07
C ASP A 230 24.79 -2.14 0.73
N GLU A 231 25.07 -0.83 0.62
CA GLU A 231 24.74 -0.06 -0.59
C GLU A 231 25.35 -0.66 -1.87
N SER A 232 26.53 -1.30 -1.75
CA SER A 232 27.18 -2.04 -2.82
C SER A 232 26.44 -3.33 -3.23
N GLU A 233 25.85 -4.05 -2.27
CA GLU A 233 25.06 -5.27 -2.54
C GLU A 233 23.71 -4.91 -3.16
N ARG A 234 23.08 -3.80 -2.73
CA ARG A 234 21.89 -3.26 -3.40
C ARG A 234 22.17 -2.86 -4.83
N GLN A 235 23.30 -2.20 -5.07
CA GLN A 235 23.68 -1.79 -6.43
C GLN A 235 23.92 -3.01 -7.33
N GLN A 236 24.52 -4.08 -6.80
CA GLN A 236 24.70 -5.33 -7.55
C GLN A 236 23.37 -6.04 -7.81
N ALA A 237 22.49 -6.13 -6.81
CA ALA A 237 21.15 -6.69 -6.97
C ALA A 237 20.31 -5.88 -7.97
N PHE A 238 20.41 -4.55 -7.94
CA PHE A 238 19.74 -3.65 -8.87
C PHE A 238 20.31 -3.77 -10.28
N GLN A 239 21.63 -3.90 -10.44
CA GLN A 239 22.26 -4.22 -11.73
C GLN A 239 21.82 -5.59 -12.24
N HIS A 240 21.62 -6.57 -11.35
CA HIS A 240 21.13 -7.89 -11.69
C HIS A 240 19.66 -7.88 -12.13
N LEU A 241 18.80 -7.12 -11.45
CA LEU A 241 17.42 -6.85 -11.83
C LEU A 241 17.34 -6.06 -13.14
N ALA A 242 18.19 -5.05 -13.32
CA ALA A 242 18.30 -4.29 -14.56
C ALA A 242 18.86 -5.13 -15.73
N ALA A 243 19.63 -6.18 -15.43
CA ALA A 243 20.11 -7.18 -16.37
C ALA A 243 19.10 -8.32 -16.62
N MET A 244 17.99 -8.40 -15.87
CA MET A 244 16.89 -9.29 -16.24
C MET A 244 16.35 -8.79 -17.58
N GLN A 245 16.52 -9.62 -18.62
CA GLN A 245 16.09 -9.29 -19.97
C GLN A 245 14.58 -8.99 -19.97
N ARG A 246 14.21 -7.92 -20.68
CA ARG A 246 12.80 -7.59 -20.90
C ARG A 246 12.11 -8.79 -21.53
N LEU A 247 11.05 -9.25 -20.86
CA LEU A 247 10.14 -10.24 -21.40
C LEU A 247 9.55 -9.74 -22.73
N ASP A 248 9.71 -10.51 -23.80
CA ASP A 248 9.08 -10.23 -25.10
C ASP A 248 7.64 -10.77 -25.09
N TRP A 249 6.73 -9.93 -24.59
CA TRP A 249 5.30 -10.22 -24.50
C TRP A 249 4.65 -10.52 -25.86
N GLU A 250 5.16 -9.94 -26.95
CA GLU A 250 4.62 -10.19 -28.29
C GLU A 250 5.00 -11.59 -28.78
N MET A 251 6.24 -12.02 -28.54
CA MET A 251 6.69 -13.37 -28.89
C MET A 251 5.94 -14.43 -28.06
N MET A 252 5.79 -14.22 -26.75
CA MET A 252 5.06 -15.16 -25.88
C MET A 252 3.59 -15.31 -26.29
N ARG A 253 2.91 -14.22 -26.66
CA ARG A 253 1.53 -14.28 -27.14
C ARG A 253 1.40 -15.00 -28.48
N LYS A 254 2.38 -14.83 -29.39
CA LYS A 254 2.43 -15.58 -30.66
C LYS A 254 2.61 -17.08 -30.44
N ASN A 255 3.44 -17.48 -29.46
CA ASN A 255 3.63 -18.89 -29.12
C ASN A 255 2.31 -19.50 -28.64
N ILE A 256 1.61 -18.83 -27.72
CA ILE A 256 0.28 -19.28 -27.25
C ILE A 256 -0.71 -19.40 -28.42
N ASP A 257 -0.87 -18.34 -29.22
CA ASP A 257 -1.81 -18.34 -30.35
C ASP A 257 -1.52 -19.49 -31.34
N SER A 258 -0.25 -19.78 -31.61
CA SER A 258 0.13 -20.86 -32.54
C SER A 258 -0.24 -22.27 -32.08
N PHE A 259 -0.22 -22.52 -30.76
CA PHE A 259 -0.59 -23.82 -30.18
C PHE A 259 -2.10 -23.96 -30.01
N VAL A 260 -2.72 -22.88 -29.56
CA VAL A 260 -4.15 -22.80 -29.30
C VAL A 260 -4.98 -22.89 -30.59
N ASP A 261 -4.42 -22.47 -31.74
CA ASP A 261 -5.05 -22.67 -33.06
C ASP A 261 -5.07 -24.15 -33.50
N VAL A 262 -4.21 -25.01 -32.93
CA VAL A 262 -4.07 -26.43 -33.31
C VAL A 262 -4.79 -27.35 -32.31
N LYS A 263 -4.64 -27.09 -31.02
CA LYS A 263 -5.35 -27.78 -29.93
C LYS A 263 -6.17 -26.71 -29.22
N ASP A 264 -7.49 -26.73 -29.42
CA ASP A 264 -8.44 -25.72 -28.91
C ASP A 264 -8.24 -25.35 -27.41
N GLU A 265 -7.63 -26.26 -26.63
CA GLU A 265 -7.17 -26.05 -25.25
C GLU A 265 -5.74 -26.61 -25.10
N THR A 266 -4.85 -25.89 -24.39
CA THR A 266 -3.47 -26.33 -24.10
C THR A 266 -3.05 -25.91 -22.69
N THR A 267 -2.40 -26.79 -21.94
CA THR A 267 -1.89 -26.50 -20.59
C THR A 267 -0.50 -25.85 -20.65
N LEU A 268 -0.14 -25.10 -19.61
CA LEU A 268 1.17 -24.45 -19.52
C LEU A 268 2.37 -25.43 -19.53
N PRO A 269 2.33 -26.62 -18.88
CA PRO A 269 3.40 -27.61 -19.01
C PRO A 269 3.59 -28.10 -20.44
N ASP A 270 2.49 -28.39 -21.16
CA ASP A 270 2.53 -28.81 -22.56
C ASP A 270 3.12 -27.73 -23.46
N LEU A 271 2.76 -26.47 -23.24
CA LEU A 271 3.31 -25.31 -23.96
C LEU A 271 4.84 -25.20 -23.76
N ILE A 272 5.29 -25.37 -22.51
CA ILE A 272 6.70 -25.27 -22.12
C ILE A 272 7.53 -26.40 -22.72
N GLU A 273 7.02 -27.63 -22.76
CA GLU A 273 7.72 -28.77 -23.37
C GLU A 273 7.95 -28.59 -24.87
N HIS A 274 7.04 -27.91 -25.57
CA HIS A 274 7.13 -27.74 -27.02
C HIS A 274 7.87 -26.47 -27.46
N CYS A 275 7.71 -25.34 -26.76
CA CYS A 275 8.39 -24.10 -27.09
C CYS A 275 9.82 -24.02 -26.52
N GLY A 276 10.06 -24.69 -25.39
CA GLY A 276 11.29 -24.55 -24.61
C GLY A 276 11.40 -23.18 -23.93
N LEU A 277 11.86 -23.18 -22.68
CA LEU A 277 12.09 -21.93 -21.92
C LEU A 277 13.42 -21.32 -22.33
N GLN A 278 13.41 -20.09 -22.83
CA GLN A 278 14.63 -19.33 -23.13
C GLN A 278 15.11 -18.53 -21.92
N ASN A 279 14.16 -17.98 -21.15
CA ASN A 279 14.44 -17.08 -20.02
C ASN A 279 14.15 -17.72 -18.65
N GLY A 280 14.07 -19.06 -18.59
CA GLY A 280 13.90 -19.82 -17.35
C GLY A 280 12.60 -19.49 -16.61
N SER A 281 12.68 -19.27 -15.29
CA SER A 281 11.52 -19.07 -14.41
C SER A 281 10.75 -17.76 -14.66
N ILE A 282 11.43 -16.74 -15.18
CA ILE A 282 10.81 -15.43 -15.47
C ILE A 282 9.79 -15.56 -16.61
N GLU A 283 10.06 -16.44 -17.58
CA GLU A 283 9.15 -16.70 -18.70
C GLU A 283 7.88 -17.43 -18.25
N VAL A 284 7.99 -18.35 -17.29
CA VAL A 284 6.83 -19.03 -16.69
C VAL A 284 5.92 -18.04 -15.97
N LEU A 285 6.51 -17.12 -15.20
CA LEU A 285 5.75 -16.04 -14.57
C LEU A 285 5.09 -15.13 -15.63
N GLY A 286 5.79 -14.86 -16.73
CA GLY A 286 5.25 -14.15 -17.89
C GLY A 286 4.02 -14.85 -18.50
N TYR A 287 4.08 -16.17 -18.69
CA TYR A 287 2.93 -16.93 -19.20
C TYR A 287 1.74 -16.95 -18.24
N ILE A 288 1.97 -17.02 -16.92
CA ILE A 288 0.90 -16.93 -15.91
C ILE A 288 0.25 -15.55 -15.92
N GLN A 289 1.06 -14.49 -15.97
CA GLN A 289 0.55 -13.11 -16.06
C GLN A 289 -0.27 -12.91 -17.34
N LEU A 290 0.23 -13.42 -18.46
CA LEU A 290 -0.47 -13.35 -19.74
C LEU A 290 -1.76 -14.17 -19.72
N ALA A 291 -1.79 -15.30 -19.01
CA ALA A 291 -3.01 -16.07 -18.80
C ALA A 291 -4.06 -15.27 -18.03
N HIS A 292 -3.66 -14.57 -16.97
CA HIS A 292 -4.56 -13.71 -16.20
C HIS A 292 -5.08 -12.52 -17.04
N ASP A 293 -4.19 -11.80 -17.73
CA ASP A 293 -4.52 -10.59 -18.47
C ASP A 293 -5.37 -10.88 -19.73
N ASP A 294 -5.11 -11.98 -20.43
CA ASP A 294 -5.81 -12.34 -21.67
C ASP A 294 -7.09 -13.18 -21.41
N GLY A 295 -7.47 -13.40 -20.15
CA GLY A 295 -8.72 -14.08 -19.77
C GLY A 295 -8.71 -15.60 -19.96
N HIS A 296 -7.55 -16.22 -19.77
CA HIS A 296 -7.38 -17.68 -19.76
C HIS A 296 -7.77 -18.28 -18.41
N GLU A 297 -7.89 -19.61 -18.35
CA GLU A 297 -8.33 -20.30 -17.14
C GLU A 297 -7.13 -20.59 -16.25
N VAL A 298 -7.14 -19.99 -15.05
CA VAL A 298 -6.14 -20.22 -14.01
C VAL A 298 -6.87 -20.82 -12.82
N ASP A 299 -6.62 -22.08 -12.53
CA ASP A 299 -7.15 -22.77 -11.37
C ASP A 299 -6.09 -22.78 -10.26
N GLU A 300 -6.32 -21.96 -9.23
CA GLU A 300 -5.44 -21.85 -8.06
C GLU A 300 -5.59 -23.04 -7.10
N SER A 301 -6.61 -23.89 -7.27
CA SER A 301 -6.87 -25.03 -6.38
C SER A 301 -6.11 -26.30 -6.79
N VAL A 302 -5.60 -26.34 -8.02
CA VAL A 302 -4.85 -27.47 -8.58
C VAL A 302 -3.46 -27.00 -8.98
N THR A 303 -2.43 -27.69 -8.51
CA THR A 303 -1.04 -27.44 -8.92
C THR A 303 -0.60 -28.43 -10.00
N GLU A 304 0.15 -27.94 -10.98
CA GLU A 304 0.83 -28.72 -12.01
C GLU A 304 2.35 -28.52 -11.87
N LEU A 305 3.11 -29.61 -12.02
CA LEU A 305 4.56 -29.62 -11.92
C LEU A 305 5.18 -29.17 -13.25
N VAL A 306 6.01 -28.12 -13.20
CA VAL A 306 6.79 -27.65 -14.35
C VAL A 306 8.28 -27.80 -14.09
N ARG A 307 8.97 -28.36 -15.08
CA ARG A 307 10.43 -28.54 -15.07
C ARG A 307 11.12 -27.36 -15.74
N ILE A 308 11.84 -26.57 -14.96
CA ILE A 308 12.53 -25.37 -15.43
C ILE A 308 14.04 -25.59 -15.37
N PRO A 309 14.79 -25.35 -16.47
CA PRO A 309 16.24 -25.35 -16.41
C PRO A 309 16.73 -24.08 -15.68
N THR A 310 17.38 -24.26 -14.53
CA THR A 310 18.04 -23.18 -13.78
C THR A 310 19.55 -23.36 -13.77
N ARG A 311 20.30 -22.37 -13.26
CA ARG A 311 21.77 -22.45 -13.13
C ARG A 311 22.24 -23.61 -12.26
N HIS A 312 21.34 -24.19 -11.45
CA HIS A 312 21.60 -25.31 -10.54
C HIS A 312 21.13 -26.67 -11.08
N GLY A 313 20.63 -26.73 -12.33
CA GLY A 313 20.09 -27.94 -12.96
C GLY A 313 18.62 -27.80 -13.34
N LEU A 314 17.96 -28.91 -13.70
CA LEU A 314 16.49 -28.91 -13.79
C LEU A 314 15.92 -28.82 -12.37
N GLN A 315 15.10 -27.80 -12.12
CA GLN A 315 14.31 -27.67 -10.89
C GLN A 315 12.83 -27.84 -11.22
N GLU A 316 12.12 -28.55 -10.35
CA GLU A 316 10.68 -28.76 -10.44
C GLU A 316 9.98 -27.68 -9.62
N PHE A 317 8.98 -27.03 -10.20
CA PHE A 317 8.18 -25.99 -9.56
C PHE A 317 6.71 -26.37 -9.61
N ASP A 318 6.01 -26.23 -8.48
CA ASP A 318 4.56 -26.33 -8.41
C ASP A 318 3.96 -25.00 -8.82
N ILE A 319 3.22 -24.98 -9.93
CA ILE A 319 2.50 -23.80 -10.41
C ILE A 319 1.00 -24.07 -10.45
N PRO A 320 0.14 -23.05 -10.29
CA PRO A 320 -1.30 -23.24 -10.48
C PRO A 320 -1.59 -23.73 -11.90
N ARG A 321 -2.65 -24.51 -12.06
CA ARG A 321 -3.04 -25.08 -13.34
C ARG A 321 -3.51 -23.95 -14.28
N VAL A 322 -2.73 -23.72 -15.33
CA VAL A 322 -3.04 -22.70 -16.36
C VAL A 322 -3.42 -23.39 -17.66
N VAL A 323 -4.63 -23.10 -18.15
CA VAL A 323 -5.16 -23.60 -19.42
C VAL A 323 -5.37 -22.44 -20.38
N PHE A 324 -4.64 -22.46 -21.48
CA PHE A 324 -4.81 -21.53 -22.60
C PHE A 324 -5.94 -22.01 -23.51
N LEU A 325 -6.81 -21.07 -23.89
CA LEU A 325 -8.08 -21.32 -24.60
C LEU A 325 -8.11 -20.56 -25.92
N SER A 326 -8.68 -21.20 -26.95
CA SER A 326 -8.85 -20.58 -28.28
C SER A 326 -9.76 -19.37 -28.27
N ARG A 327 -9.52 -18.44 -29.21
CA ARG A 327 -10.35 -17.22 -29.34
C ARG A 327 -11.83 -17.57 -29.51
N LYS A 328 -12.14 -18.72 -30.14
CA LYS A 328 -13.51 -19.24 -30.28
C LYS A 328 -14.10 -19.62 -28.93
N ILE A 329 -13.39 -20.38 -28.10
CA ILE A 329 -13.86 -20.79 -26.77
C ILE A 329 -13.96 -19.58 -25.82
N ARG A 330 -12.98 -18.67 -25.87
CA ARG A 330 -12.93 -17.45 -25.06
C ARG A 330 -14.11 -16.52 -25.32
N SER A 331 -14.44 -16.30 -26.59
CA SER A 331 -15.62 -15.49 -26.98
C SER A 331 -16.94 -16.16 -26.58
N MET A 332 -17.03 -17.49 -26.67
CA MET A 332 -18.22 -18.23 -26.24
C MET A 332 -18.41 -18.17 -24.71
N LYS A 333 -17.32 -18.23 -23.94
CA LYS A 333 -17.32 -18.14 -22.46
C LYS A 333 -17.62 -16.72 -21.97
N LEU A 334 -17.12 -15.68 -22.65
CA LEU A 334 -17.50 -14.28 -22.41
C LEU A 334 -18.99 -14.02 -22.66
N MET A 335 -19.60 -14.70 -23.64
CA MET A 335 -21.06 -14.61 -23.87
C MET A 335 -21.88 -15.33 -22.80
N LEU A 336 -21.38 -16.43 -22.23
CA LEU A 336 -22.03 -17.11 -21.10
C LEU A 336 -21.95 -16.29 -19.80
N ASN A 337 -20.80 -15.71 -19.49
CA ASN A 337 -20.62 -14.88 -18.28
C ASN A 337 -21.42 -13.57 -18.33
N ASN A 338 -21.62 -12.98 -19.51
CA ASN A 338 -22.46 -11.77 -19.66
C ASN A 338 -23.97 -12.07 -19.68
N GLY A 339 -24.38 -13.35 -19.79
CA GLY A 339 -25.78 -13.78 -19.80
C GLY A 339 -26.39 -14.00 -18.41
N GLU A 340 -25.59 -14.17 -17.36
CA GLU A 340 -26.08 -14.42 -15.98
C GLU A 340 -26.30 -13.14 -15.15
N GLY A 341 -25.92 -11.96 -15.66
CA GLY A 341 -26.03 -10.68 -14.94
C GLY A 341 -27.26 -9.81 -15.28
N SER A 342 -28.26 -10.33 -15.99
CA SER A 342 -29.42 -9.53 -16.45
C SER A 342 -30.78 -10.15 -16.11
N HIS A 343 -30.92 -10.65 -14.88
CA HIS A 343 -32.21 -10.78 -14.20
C HIS A 343 -32.03 -10.59 -12.68
N GLU A 344 -32.01 -9.34 -12.25
CA GLU A 344 -32.55 -8.91 -10.95
C GLU A 344 -33.30 -7.58 -11.12
#